data_AF-A0A964IK90-F1
#
_entry.id   AF-A0A964IK90-F1
#
_cell.length_a   1.000
_cell.length_b   1.000
_cell.length_c   1.000
_cell.angle_alpha   90.00
_cell.angle_beta   90.00
_cell.angle_gamma   90.00
#
_symmetry.space_group_name_H-M   'P 1'
#
loop_
_entity.id
_entity.type
_entity.pdbx_description
1 polymer ?
#
loop_
_entity_poly.entity_id
_entity_poly.type
_entity_poly.pdbx_seq_one_letter_code
_entity_poly.pdbx_strand_id
1 'polypeptide(L)'
;MMMRRLASGVVVVALAALVAAGCATGRAFARGESAGHAGDWESAVAFFRQALDDDPDRPDYKIALERAMTAAAALYTDRGRQLEAAGQPDEALRAYRKAQEFEPSNRTLAAKSAELERLLRDRLEAATPRPEIEKMRQQARRSVEAVLSPTNPEPLIVNLINTSLREILSFIGNYSGINVTFDRDFQDRSITLKLEGVSLEQALQQIMISNQLFYKVLNERTIIVAADSSQKRTQYEDQVIRTFFISNADATEMQTLLTGLIRVAGMAIQPQIIANKTANTVTIRATGPVVQIAERILEANDKPRAEVVVDVTILEVSRERAKRYGLDLGSYSAALNFSPEAAPAADAKPFNLNTISQGVSTADFYLSVPSAVVRFLETDSQTKVLAKPNLRGTEGQKLTLNLGEEVPVPSTTFTPISPGRWGPTLSSRSATARSVSMSR
;
A
#
# COMPACT_ATOMS: atom_id res chain seq x y z
N MET A 1 -59.43 -49.70 -32.42
CA MET A 1 -59.21 -48.56 -33.36
C MET A 1 -59.03 -47.19 -32.68
N MET A 2 -59.25 -47.04 -31.37
CA MET A 2 -59.25 -45.71 -30.70
C MET A 2 -57.87 -45.20 -30.25
N MET A 3 -56.90 -46.08 -29.97
CA MET A 3 -55.56 -45.69 -29.50
C MET A 3 -54.65 -45.11 -30.60
N ARG A 4 -54.93 -45.40 -31.88
CA ARG A 4 -54.08 -44.97 -33.00
C ARG A 4 -54.34 -43.51 -33.42
N ARG A 5 -55.48 -42.92 -33.05
CA ARG A 5 -55.82 -41.50 -33.32
C ARG A 5 -55.28 -40.54 -32.25
N LEU A 6 -55.12 -41.00 -31.01
CA LEU A 6 -54.51 -40.20 -29.92
C LEU A 6 -53.00 -40.03 -30.10
N ALA A 7 -52.31 -41.07 -30.58
CA ALA A 7 -50.86 -40.99 -30.84
C ALA A 7 -50.49 -39.98 -31.95
N SER A 8 -51.29 -39.88 -33.01
CA SER A 8 -51.04 -38.91 -34.09
C SER A 8 -51.34 -37.46 -33.66
N GLY A 9 -52.31 -37.23 -32.78
CA GLY A 9 -52.60 -35.90 -32.24
C GLY A 9 -51.48 -35.36 -31.33
N VAL A 10 -50.89 -36.23 -30.49
CA VAL A 10 -49.78 -35.86 -29.60
C VAL A 10 -48.51 -35.53 -30.38
N VAL A 11 -48.22 -36.25 -31.46
CA VAL A 11 -47.04 -35.98 -32.31
C VAL A 11 -47.19 -34.64 -33.05
N VAL A 12 -48.38 -34.30 -33.56
CA VAL A 12 -48.62 -33.01 -34.24
C VAL A 12 -48.55 -31.84 -33.27
N VAL A 13 -49.07 -31.99 -32.05
CA VAL A 13 -48.98 -30.94 -31.00
C VAL A 13 -47.54 -30.77 -30.51
N ALA A 14 -46.78 -31.86 -30.35
CA ALA A 14 -45.37 -31.81 -29.97
C ALA A 14 -44.49 -31.17 -31.08
N LEU A 15 -44.76 -31.47 -32.36
CA LEU A 15 -44.05 -30.84 -33.48
C LEU A 15 -44.40 -29.34 -33.60
N ALA A 16 -45.67 -28.98 -33.39
CA ALA A 16 -46.11 -27.58 -33.39
C ALA A 16 -45.49 -26.77 -32.23
N ALA A 17 -45.32 -27.38 -31.06
CA ALA A 17 -44.64 -26.77 -29.92
C ALA A 17 -43.14 -26.56 -30.17
N LEU A 18 -42.46 -27.49 -30.86
CA LEU A 18 -41.05 -27.37 -31.26
C LEU A 18 -40.82 -26.28 -32.32
N VAL A 19 -41.74 -26.13 -33.29
CA VAL A 19 -41.65 -25.09 -34.33
C VAL A 19 -42.00 -23.71 -33.77
N ALA A 20 -42.94 -23.61 -32.82
CA ALA A 20 -43.29 -22.35 -32.16
C ALA A 20 -42.16 -21.86 -31.22
N ALA A 21 -41.43 -22.77 -30.56
CA ALA A 21 -40.27 -22.43 -29.74
C ALA A 21 -39.09 -21.87 -30.57
N GLY A 22 -38.90 -22.35 -31.81
CA GLY A 22 -37.83 -21.88 -32.70
C GLY A 22 -38.04 -20.48 -33.30
N CYS A 23 -39.28 -19.95 -33.32
CA CYS A 23 -39.57 -18.61 -33.86
C CYS A 23 -39.54 -17.49 -32.81
N ALA A 24 -39.49 -17.84 -31.51
CA ALA A 24 -39.45 -16.85 -30.43
C ALA A 24 -38.03 -16.27 -30.23
N THR A 25 -36.99 -17.09 -30.42
CA THR A 25 -35.57 -16.78 -30.16
C THR A 25 -34.91 -15.84 -31.18
N GLY A 26 -35.55 -15.55 -32.32
CA GLY A 26 -35.00 -14.63 -33.34
C GLY A 26 -35.54 -13.19 -33.29
N ARG A 27 -36.58 -12.91 -32.50
CA ARG A 27 -37.27 -11.61 -32.52
C ARG A 27 -36.44 -10.47 -31.92
N ALA A 28 -35.70 -10.75 -30.84
CA ALA A 28 -34.82 -9.75 -30.21
C ALA A 28 -33.67 -9.37 -31.13
N PHE A 29 -33.06 -10.37 -31.79
CA PHE A 29 -31.98 -10.14 -32.75
C PHE A 29 -32.43 -9.28 -33.95
N ALA A 30 -33.58 -9.59 -34.57
CA ALA A 30 -34.12 -8.80 -35.68
C ALA A 30 -34.43 -7.34 -35.29
N ARG A 31 -34.89 -7.11 -34.04
CA ARG A 31 -35.05 -5.76 -33.50
C ARG A 31 -33.72 -5.05 -33.33
N GLY A 32 -32.70 -5.75 -32.83
CA GLY A 32 -31.33 -5.24 -32.72
C GLY A 32 -30.75 -4.82 -34.08
N GLU A 33 -30.94 -5.63 -35.11
CA GLU A 33 -30.54 -5.28 -36.49
C GLU A 33 -31.28 -4.04 -36.99
N SER A 34 -32.60 -3.97 -36.78
CA SER A 34 -33.38 -2.80 -37.19
C SER A 34 -32.95 -1.51 -36.47
N ALA A 35 -32.62 -1.59 -35.18
CA ALA A 35 -32.13 -0.47 -34.40
C ALA A 35 -30.73 -0.04 -34.85
N GLY A 36 -29.84 -1.00 -35.13
CA GLY A 36 -28.51 -0.73 -35.67
C GLY A 36 -28.57 -0.06 -37.05
N HIS A 37 -29.47 -0.51 -37.94
CA HIS A 37 -29.70 0.14 -39.23
C HIS A 37 -30.28 1.55 -39.11
N ALA A 38 -31.06 1.81 -38.05
CA ALA A 38 -31.57 3.15 -37.74
C ALA A 38 -30.51 4.07 -37.10
N GLY A 39 -29.32 3.56 -36.77
CA GLY A 39 -28.27 4.29 -36.05
C GLY A 39 -28.52 4.46 -34.55
N ASP A 40 -29.56 3.80 -34.01
CA ASP A 40 -29.84 3.75 -32.57
C ASP A 40 -29.06 2.60 -31.94
N TRP A 41 -27.76 2.83 -31.76
CA TRP A 41 -26.83 1.84 -31.27
C TRP A 41 -27.06 1.47 -29.79
N GLU A 42 -27.67 2.36 -28.99
CA GLU A 42 -28.00 2.03 -27.60
C GLU A 42 -29.11 0.97 -27.52
N SER A 43 -30.20 1.20 -28.26
CA SER A 43 -31.29 0.23 -28.37
C SER A 43 -30.80 -1.06 -29.02
N ALA A 44 -29.92 -0.98 -30.03
CA ALA A 44 -29.33 -2.15 -30.67
C ALA A 44 -28.54 -3.00 -29.67
N VAL A 45 -27.66 -2.38 -28.86
CA VAL A 45 -26.91 -3.09 -27.81
C VAL A 45 -27.86 -3.74 -26.80
N ALA A 46 -28.93 -3.07 -26.39
CA ALA A 46 -29.91 -3.64 -25.47
C ALA A 46 -30.61 -4.87 -26.06
N PHE A 47 -31.08 -4.80 -27.31
CA PHE A 47 -31.72 -5.92 -28.00
C PHE A 47 -30.76 -7.08 -28.29
N PHE A 48 -29.50 -6.79 -28.63
CA PHE A 48 -28.49 -7.84 -28.83
C PHE A 48 -28.06 -8.51 -27.51
N ARG A 49 -28.00 -7.77 -26.39
CA ARG A 49 -27.81 -8.36 -25.05
C ARG A 49 -28.95 -9.31 -24.73
N GLN A 50 -30.19 -8.87 -24.93
CA GLN A 50 -31.37 -9.71 -24.74
C GLN A 50 -31.32 -10.97 -25.61
N ALA A 51 -30.94 -10.85 -26.89
CA ALA A 51 -30.81 -12.00 -27.78
C ALA A 51 -29.71 -12.98 -27.31
N LEU A 52 -28.61 -12.47 -26.77
CA LEU A 52 -27.52 -13.28 -26.23
C LEU A 52 -27.88 -13.95 -24.90
N ASP A 53 -28.70 -13.29 -24.06
CA ASP A 53 -29.23 -13.87 -22.83
C ASP A 53 -30.20 -15.03 -23.13
N ASP A 54 -31.00 -14.90 -24.21
CA ASP A 54 -31.91 -15.95 -24.68
C ASP A 54 -31.17 -17.15 -25.29
N ASP A 55 -30.03 -16.94 -25.96
CA ASP A 55 -29.19 -18.01 -26.56
C ASP A 55 -27.67 -17.70 -26.46
N PRO A 56 -27.00 -18.09 -25.35
CA PRO A 56 -25.61 -17.72 -25.05
C PRO A 56 -24.54 -18.32 -25.97
N ASP A 57 -24.85 -19.40 -26.70
CA ASP A 57 -23.88 -20.15 -27.48
C ASP A 57 -23.81 -19.72 -28.95
N ARG A 58 -24.68 -18.79 -29.37
CA ARG A 58 -24.71 -18.28 -30.75
C ARG A 58 -23.56 -17.29 -31.02
N PRO A 59 -22.63 -17.60 -31.95
CA PRO A 59 -21.53 -16.69 -32.28
C PRO A 59 -22.02 -15.42 -33.00
N ASP A 60 -23.08 -15.52 -33.79
CA ASP A 60 -23.64 -14.39 -34.54
C ASP A 60 -24.10 -13.26 -33.61
N TYR A 61 -24.71 -13.62 -32.46
CA TYR A 61 -25.21 -12.67 -31.48
C TYR A 61 -24.07 -11.95 -30.77
N LYS A 62 -23.00 -12.69 -30.43
CA LYS A 62 -21.77 -12.11 -29.85
C LYS A 62 -21.13 -11.12 -30.81
N ILE A 63 -21.01 -11.47 -32.09
CA ILE A 63 -20.43 -10.61 -33.12
C ILE A 63 -21.28 -9.35 -33.34
N ALA A 64 -22.60 -9.50 -33.42
CA ALA A 64 -23.51 -8.36 -33.60
C ALA A 64 -23.50 -7.41 -32.39
N LEU A 65 -23.47 -7.97 -31.18
CA LEU A 65 -23.36 -7.22 -29.94
C LEU A 65 -22.06 -6.41 -29.87
N GLU A 66 -20.92 -7.06 -30.13
CA GLU A 66 -19.60 -6.40 -30.17
C GLU A 66 -19.59 -5.24 -31.17
N ARG A 67 -20.08 -5.46 -32.40
CA ARG A 67 -20.18 -4.41 -33.41
C ARG A 67 -21.05 -3.24 -32.96
N ALA A 68 -22.20 -3.52 -32.35
CA ALA A 68 -23.09 -2.50 -31.84
C ALA A 68 -22.47 -1.71 -30.67
N MET A 69 -21.73 -2.39 -29.77
CA MET A 69 -21.00 -1.75 -28.67
C MET A 69 -19.91 -0.81 -29.19
N THR A 70 -19.09 -1.25 -30.16
CA THR A 70 -18.05 -0.41 -30.76
C THR A 70 -18.66 0.80 -31.49
N ALA A 71 -19.78 0.62 -32.19
CA ALA A 71 -20.49 1.73 -32.84
C ALA A 71 -21.08 2.73 -31.83
N ALA A 72 -21.69 2.25 -30.74
CA ALA A 72 -22.18 3.09 -29.66
C ALA A 72 -21.04 3.84 -28.95
N ALA A 73 -19.92 3.17 -28.68
CA ALA A 73 -18.73 3.79 -28.09
C ALA A 73 -18.17 4.91 -29.00
N ALA A 74 -18.10 4.67 -30.31
CA ALA A 74 -17.63 5.66 -31.28
C ALA A 74 -18.52 6.92 -31.30
N LEU A 75 -19.85 6.75 -31.26
CA LEU A 75 -20.82 7.85 -31.20
C LEU A 75 -20.58 8.73 -29.96
N TYR A 76 -20.46 8.12 -28.78
CA TYR A 76 -20.24 8.85 -27.54
C TYR A 76 -18.84 9.44 -27.42
N THR A 77 -17.84 8.81 -28.04
CA THR A 77 -16.48 9.35 -28.13
C THR A 77 -16.46 10.62 -28.98
N ASP A 78 -17.14 10.62 -30.13
CA ASP A 78 -17.24 11.81 -30.98
C ASP A 78 -18.00 12.94 -30.27
N ARG A 79 -19.12 12.61 -29.62
CA ARG A 79 -19.85 13.56 -28.76
C ARG A 79 -18.95 14.15 -27.66
N GLY A 80 -18.14 13.33 -27.01
CA GLY A 80 -17.16 13.76 -26.00
C GLY A 80 -16.15 14.75 -26.57
N ARG A 81 -15.57 14.48 -27.74
CA ARG A 81 -14.62 15.37 -28.42
C ARG A 81 -15.25 16.72 -28.79
N GLN A 82 -16.50 16.71 -29.26
CA GLN A 82 -17.23 17.93 -29.57
C GLN A 82 -17.47 18.79 -28.31
N LEU A 83 -17.84 18.16 -27.20
CA LEU A 83 -18.06 18.83 -25.91
C LEU A 83 -16.76 19.35 -25.28
N GLU A 84 -15.65 18.63 -25.43
CA GLU A 84 -14.32 19.14 -25.07
C GLU A 84 -13.96 20.38 -25.89
N ALA A 85 -14.16 20.33 -27.21
CA ALA A 85 -13.93 21.47 -28.10
C ALA A 85 -14.84 22.68 -27.78
N ALA A 86 -16.05 22.43 -27.28
CA ALA A 86 -16.98 23.44 -26.80
C ALA A 86 -16.64 23.99 -25.40
N GLY A 87 -15.59 23.46 -24.74
CA GLY A 87 -15.17 23.92 -23.42
C GLY A 87 -16.09 23.46 -22.28
N GLN A 88 -16.86 22.39 -22.47
CA GLN A 88 -17.80 21.83 -21.50
C GLN A 88 -17.28 20.49 -20.92
N PRO A 89 -16.27 20.50 -20.04
CA PRO A 89 -15.63 19.27 -19.56
C PRO A 89 -16.56 18.38 -18.71
N ASP A 90 -17.55 18.94 -18.02
CA ASP A 90 -18.53 18.19 -17.24
C ASP A 90 -19.45 17.32 -18.12
N GLU A 91 -19.83 17.84 -19.30
CA GLU A 91 -20.63 17.11 -20.27
C GLU A 91 -19.76 16.13 -21.06
N ALA A 92 -18.55 16.55 -21.44
CA ALA A 92 -17.59 15.67 -22.10
C ALA A 92 -17.25 14.44 -21.26
N LEU A 93 -17.03 14.60 -19.95
CA LEU A 93 -16.75 13.49 -19.04
C LEU A 93 -17.91 12.49 -19.01
N ARG A 94 -19.15 12.97 -18.99
CA ARG A 94 -20.34 12.10 -19.04
C ARG A 94 -20.39 11.31 -20.34
N ALA A 95 -20.09 11.94 -21.48
CA ALA A 95 -20.05 11.27 -22.77
C ALA A 95 -18.94 10.19 -22.84
N TYR A 96 -17.73 10.48 -22.35
CA TYR A 96 -16.64 9.49 -22.33
C TYR A 96 -16.90 8.33 -21.36
N ARG A 97 -17.51 8.59 -20.19
CA ARG A 97 -17.94 7.50 -19.30
C ARG A 97 -18.97 6.60 -19.97
N LYS A 98 -19.90 7.19 -20.74
CA LYS A 98 -20.87 6.43 -21.52
C LYS A 98 -20.20 5.57 -22.59
N ALA A 99 -19.20 6.10 -23.30
CA ALA A 99 -18.40 5.30 -24.23
C ALA A 99 -17.65 4.15 -23.52
N GLN A 100 -17.14 4.38 -22.30
CA GLN A 100 -16.46 3.38 -21.49
C GLN A 100 -17.40 2.25 -21.01
N GLU A 101 -18.70 2.51 -20.83
CA GLU A 101 -19.69 1.47 -20.54
C GLU A 101 -19.83 0.44 -21.68
N PHE A 102 -19.61 0.88 -22.93
CA PHE A 102 -19.67 0.02 -24.11
C PHE A 102 -18.32 -0.65 -24.40
N GLU A 103 -17.19 0.02 -24.15
CA GLU A 103 -15.83 -0.56 -24.28
C GLU A 103 -14.99 -0.45 -23.00
N PRO A 104 -15.22 -1.32 -21.99
CA PRO A 104 -14.47 -1.27 -20.73
C PRO A 104 -12.97 -1.57 -20.87
N SER A 105 -12.59 -2.33 -21.90
CA SER A 105 -11.20 -2.73 -22.18
C SER A 105 -10.37 -1.63 -22.85
N ASN A 106 -11.02 -0.55 -23.32
CA ASN A 106 -10.36 0.52 -24.04
C ASN A 106 -9.63 1.49 -23.09
N ARG A 107 -8.31 1.29 -22.97
CA ARG A 107 -7.45 2.12 -22.11
C ARG A 107 -7.44 3.60 -22.48
N THR A 108 -7.70 3.96 -23.74
CA THR A 108 -7.68 5.36 -24.18
C THR A 108 -8.87 6.14 -23.64
N LEU A 109 -10.06 5.53 -23.62
CA LEU A 109 -11.26 6.12 -23.02
C LEU A 109 -11.10 6.29 -21.50
N ALA A 110 -10.52 5.29 -20.83
CA ALA A 110 -10.24 5.34 -19.39
C ALA A 110 -9.22 6.45 -19.03
N ALA A 111 -8.20 6.65 -19.86
CA ALA A 111 -7.25 7.74 -19.65
C ALA A 111 -7.92 9.12 -19.84
N LYS A 112 -8.80 9.25 -20.84
CA LYS A 112 -9.53 10.49 -21.11
C LYS A 112 -10.51 10.87 -20.00
N SER A 113 -11.29 9.91 -19.48
CA SER A 113 -12.19 10.17 -18.34
C SER A 113 -11.42 10.60 -17.09
N ALA A 114 -10.29 9.94 -16.78
CA ALA A 114 -9.44 10.30 -15.65
C ALA A 114 -8.78 11.69 -15.81
N GLU A 115 -8.38 12.07 -17.03
CA GLU A 115 -7.84 13.39 -17.34
C GLU A 115 -8.87 14.50 -17.04
N LEU A 116 -10.11 14.34 -17.53
CA LEU A 116 -11.18 15.30 -17.29
C LEU A 116 -11.58 15.37 -15.82
N GLU A 117 -11.59 14.26 -15.09
CA GLU A 117 -11.84 14.25 -13.65
C GLU A 117 -10.81 15.03 -12.85
N ARG A 118 -9.52 14.92 -13.22
CA ARG A 118 -8.46 15.74 -12.60
C ARG A 118 -8.67 17.22 -12.91
N LEU A 119 -8.95 17.56 -14.16
CA LEU A 119 -9.20 18.95 -14.55
C LEU A 119 -10.38 19.56 -13.77
N LEU A 120 -11.48 18.81 -13.61
CA LEU A 120 -12.64 19.27 -12.84
C LEU A 120 -12.32 19.44 -11.36
N ARG A 121 -11.55 18.51 -10.77
CA ARG A 121 -11.07 18.63 -9.39
C ARG A 121 -10.21 19.88 -9.20
N ASP A 122 -9.24 20.10 -10.08
CA ASP A 122 -8.33 21.24 -10.01
C ASP A 122 -9.11 22.57 -10.13
N ARG A 123 -10.16 22.62 -10.97
CA ARG A 123 -11.07 23.77 -11.07
C ARG A 123 -11.87 23.99 -9.78
N LEU A 124 -12.38 22.93 -9.17
CA LEU A 124 -13.12 23.03 -7.90
C LEU A 124 -12.21 23.48 -6.75
N GLU A 125 -10.99 22.97 -6.68
CA GLU A 125 -9.98 23.41 -5.69
C GLU A 125 -9.59 24.88 -5.91
N ALA A 126 -9.39 25.31 -7.16
CA ALA A 126 -9.12 26.70 -7.49
C ALA A 126 -10.30 27.64 -7.22
N ALA A 127 -11.54 27.16 -7.43
CA ALA A 127 -12.77 27.90 -7.15
C ALA A 127 -13.12 27.95 -5.66
N THR A 128 -12.55 27.06 -4.84
CA THR A 128 -12.72 27.09 -3.39
C THR A 128 -11.85 28.22 -2.83
N PRO A 129 -12.43 29.32 -2.32
CA PRO A 129 -11.64 30.41 -1.78
C PRO A 129 -10.80 29.91 -0.60
N ARG A 130 -9.50 30.19 -0.62
CA ARG A 130 -8.59 29.90 0.51
C ARG A 130 -9.26 30.36 1.81
N PRO A 131 -9.34 29.50 2.84
CA PRO A 131 -10.15 29.77 4.02
C PRO A 131 -9.73 31.12 4.63
N GLU A 132 -10.72 31.91 5.01
CA GLU A 132 -10.54 33.25 5.60
C GLU A 132 -9.56 33.23 6.79
N ILE A 133 -9.47 32.08 7.47
CA ILE A 133 -8.52 31.75 8.54
C ILE A 133 -7.07 31.86 8.07
N GLU A 134 -6.72 31.46 6.84
CA GLU A 134 -5.36 31.60 6.31
C GLU A 134 -5.01 33.07 6.00
N LYS A 135 -5.96 33.83 5.45
CA LYS A 135 -5.78 35.28 5.24
C LYS A 135 -5.63 36.01 6.57
N MET A 136 -6.46 35.66 7.56
CA MET A 136 -6.35 36.17 8.92
C MET A 136 -5.05 35.74 9.60
N ARG A 137 -4.57 34.50 9.41
CA ARG A 137 -3.25 34.05 9.87
C ARG A 137 -2.11 34.79 9.21
N GLN A 138 -2.20 35.10 7.91
CA GLN A 138 -1.19 35.89 7.21
C GLN A 138 -1.18 37.36 7.67
N GLN A 139 -2.35 37.95 7.91
CA GLN A 139 -2.46 39.29 8.51
C GLN A 139 -1.92 39.31 9.94
N ALA A 140 -2.23 38.29 10.76
CA ALA A 140 -1.67 38.13 12.10
C ALA A 140 -0.15 37.88 12.08
N ARG A 141 0.41 37.23 11.05
CA ARG A 141 1.87 37.08 10.87
C ARG A 141 2.53 38.43 10.56
N ARG A 142 1.88 39.29 9.78
CA ARG A 142 2.40 40.63 9.44
C ARG A 142 2.36 41.62 10.60
N SER A 143 1.45 41.43 11.56
CA SER A 143 1.27 42.36 12.68
C SER A 143 2.17 42.09 13.90
N VAL A 144 2.96 41.01 13.90
CA VAL A 144 3.71 40.57 15.11
C VAL A 144 5.18 41.00 15.10
N GLU A 145 5.76 41.36 13.95
CA GLU A 145 7.15 41.82 13.87
C GLU A 145 7.17 43.36 13.73
N ALA A 146 7.58 44.04 14.79
CA ALA A 146 7.87 45.48 14.73
C ALA A 146 9.05 45.70 13.78
N VAL A 147 8.76 46.14 12.56
CA VAL A 147 9.77 46.49 11.56
C VAL A 147 10.20 47.94 11.82
N LEU A 148 11.52 48.17 11.90
CA LEU A 148 12.10 49.52 11.95
C LEU A 148 11.66 50.30 10.72
N SER A 149 11.08 51.49 10.92
CA SER A 149 10.69 52.39 9.83
C SER A 149 11.39 53.73 10.04
N PRO A 150 12.63 53.88 9.56
CA PRO A 150 13.37 55.12 9.71
C PRO A 150 12.72 56.27 8.93
N THR A 151 12.91 57.49 9.42
CA THR A 151 12.33 58.70 8.79
C THR A 151 13.10 59.08 7.51
N ASN A 152 14.40 58.76 7.46
CA ASN A 152 15.23 58.94 6.27
C ASN A 152 15.93 57.62 5.88
N PRO A 153 15.55 56.98 4.75
CA PRO A 153 16.20 55.76 4.25
C PRO A 153 17.46 56.02 3.40
N GLU A 154 17.93 57.27 3.29
CA GLU A 154 19.12 57.60 2.52
C GLU A 154 20.39 56.91 3.06
N PRO A 155 21.31 56.50 2.15
CA PRO A 155 22.53 55.81 2.54
C PRO A 155 23.47 56.71 3.35
N LEU A 156 24.03 56.16 4.43
CA LEU A 156 24.91 56.88 5.35
C LEU A 156 26.35 56.93 4.81
N ILE A 157 26.94 58.13 4.81
CA ILE A 157 28.36 58.37 4.53
C ILE A 157 28.94 59.09 5.74
N VAL A 158 29.66 58.35 6.60
CA VAL A 158 30.15 58.87 7.87
C VAL A 158 31.56 58.34 8.14
N ASN A 159 32.46 59.24 8.57
CA ASN A 159 33.80 58.89 8.99
C ASN A 159 34.05 59.44 10.40
N LEU A 160 34.04 58.55 11.38
CA LEU A 160 34.20 58.86 12.80
C LEU A 160 35.50 58.23 13.29
N ILE A 161 36.38 59.03 13.89
CA ILE A 161 37.69 58.58 14.36
C ILE A 161 37.72 58.69 15.88
N ASN A 162 38.00 57.56 16.54
CA ASN A 162 38.12 57.48 17.99
C ASN A 162 36.94 58.10 18.77
N THR A 163 35.71 57.82 18.33
CA THR A 163 34.48 58.37 18.92
C THR A 163 33.81 57.33 19.81
N SER A 164 33.14 57.77 20.89
CA SER A 164 32.44 56.86 21.81
C SER A 164 31.28 56.14 21.10
N LEU A 165 31.09 54.86 21.40
CA LEU A 165 30.07 54.03 20.77
C LEU A 165 28.66 54.57 21.04
N ARG A 166 28.42 55.11 22.25
CA ARG A 166 27.17 55.76 22.60
C ARG A 166 26.87 56.97 21.71
N GLU A 167 27.87 57.81 21.47
CA GLU A 167 27.74 59.01 20.64
C GLU A 167 27.56 58.66 19.16
N ILE A 168 28.30 57.67 18.64
CA ILE A 168 28.11 57.16 17.28
C ILE A 168 26.68 56.66 17.08
N LEU A 169 26.16 55.84 17.99
CA LEU A 169 24.81 55.29 17.90
C LEU A 169 23.74 56.38 18.06
N SER A 170 23.95 57.35 18.95
CA SER A 170 23.04 58.49 19.12
C SER A 170 23.03 59.39 17.88
N PHE A 171 24.18 59.61 17.24
CA PHE A 171 24.30 60.35 15.99
C PHE A 171 23.55 59.65 14.84
N ILE A 172 23.77 58.35 14.65
CA ILE A 172 23.08 57.54 13.64
C ILE A 172 21.56 57.53 13.91
N GLY A 173 21.16 57.41 15.18
CA GLY A 173 19.77 57.48 15.59
C GLY A 173 19.11 58.81 15.21
N ASN A 174 19.72 59.92 15.62
CA ASN A 174 19.22 61.27 15.31
C ASN A 174 19.17 61.53 13.79
N TYR A 175 20.17 61.07 13.04
CA TYR A 175 20.21 61.23 11.58
C TYR A 175 19.08 60.45 10.88
N SER A 176 18.83 59.21 11.31
CA SER A 176 17.80 58.35 10.71
C SER A 176 16.39 58.56 11.30
N GLY A 177 16.26 59.39 12.33
CA GLY A 177 15.01 59.67 13.03
C GLY A 177 14.54 58.53 13.94
N ILE A 178 15.47 57.71 14.45
CA ILE A 178 15.21 56.66 15.44
C ILE A 178 15.83 57.02 16.80
N ASN A 179 15.11 56.73 17.87
CA ASN A 179 15.58 56.83 19.23
C ASN A 179 16.37 55.58 19.63
N VAL A 180 17.57 55.77 20.15
CA VAL A 180 18.45 54.68 20.61
C VAL A 180 18.50 54.67 22.12
N THR A 181 17.96 53.62 22.73
CA THR A 181 18.08 53.38 24.17
C THR A 181 19.14 52.31 24.43
N PHE A 182 19.73 52.34 25.62
CA PHE A 182 20.83 51.45 25.99
C PHE A 182 20.45 50.64 27.23
N ASP A 183 20.79 49.37 27.23
CA ASP A 183 20.69 48.53 28.42
C ASP A 183 21.65 49.01 29.53
N ARG A 184 21.32 48.68 30.80
CA ARG A 184 22.11 49.05 31.98
C ARG A 184 23.56 48.56 31.90
N ASP A 185 23.80 47.39 31.30
CA ASP A 185 25.12 46.76 31.24
C ASP A 185 25.92 47.16 30.00
N PHE A 186 25.43 48.15 29.23
CA PHE A 186 26.11 48.67 28.05
C PHE A 186 27.47 49.28 28.41
N GLN A 187 28.54 48.71 27.85
CA GLN A 187 29.90 49.20 27.99
C GLN A 187 30.24 50.15 26.85
N ASP A 188 30.50 51.41 27.19
CA ASP A 188 30.91 52.41 26.21
C ASP A 188 32.41 52.31 25.94
N ARG A 189 32.79 52.41 24.66
CA ARG A 189 34.18 52.35 24.19
C ARG A 189 34.37 53.19 22.94
N SER A 190 35.58 53.69 22.75
CA SER A 190 35.92 54.45 21.56
C SER A 190 36.24 53.53 20.39
N ILE A 191 35.58 53.75 19.25
CA ILE A 191 35.84 53.03 18.01
C ILE A 191 36.06 53.99 16.85
N THR A 192 36.74 53.51 15.81
CA THR A 192 36.82 54.20 14.52
C THR A 192 35.87 53.51 13.55
N LEU A 193 34.94 54.26 12.98
CA LEU A 193 33.90 53.75 12.09
C LEU A 193 33.92 54.53 10.78
N LYS A 194 34.02 53.80 9.67
CA LYS A 194 33.92 54.33 8.33
C LYS A 194 32.77 53.65 7.60
N LEU A 195 31.75 54.43 7.24
CA LEU A 195 30.57 54.00 6.51
C LEU A 195 30.56 54.71 5.14
N GLU A 196 30.46 53.94 4.06
CA GLU A 196 30.44 54.46 2.69
C GLU A 196 29.22 53.94 1.96
N GLY A 197 28.14 54.72 1.94
CA GLY A 197 26.96 54.42 1.13
C GLY A 197 26.14 53.21 1.64
N VAL A 198 26.14 52.96 2.94
CA VAL A 198 25.42 51.83 3.54
C VAL A 198 24.03 52.21 4.04
N SER A 199 23.09 51.27 4.02
CA SER A 199 21.79 51.45 4.67
C SER A 199 21.91 51.52 6.19
N LEU A 200 20.89 52.06 6.86
CA LEU A 200 20.83 52.13 8.32
C LEU A 200 20.93 50.74 8.96
N GLU A 201 20.20 49.75 8.44
CA GLU A 201 20.21 48.40 8.99
C GLU A 201 21.61 47.77 8.89
N GLN A 202 22.27 47.95 7.74
CA GLN A 202 23.64 47.46 7.52
C GLN A 202 24.64 48.18 8.44
N ALA A 203 24.53 49.50 8.58
CA ALA A 203 25.38 50.27 9.48
C ALA A 203 25.25 49.81 10.93
N LEU A 204 24.01 49.70 11.44
CA LEU A 204 23.74 49.19 12.78
C LEU A 204 24.28 47.77 12.93
N GLN A 205 24.00 46.88 11.97
CA GLN A 205 24.47 45.49 12.02
C GLN A 205 26.01 45.41 12.04
N GLN A 206 26.72 46.21 11.25
CA GLN A 206 28.18 46.25 11.23
C GLN A 206 28.75 46.71 12.58
N ILE A 207 28.18 47.76 13.15
CA ILE A 207 28.57 48.27 14.48
C ILE A 207 28.32 47.20 15.55
N MET A 208 27.15 46.55 15.51
CA MET A 208 26.76 45.51 16.46
C MET A 208 27.70 44.31 16.41
N ILE A 209 27.94 43.74 15.22
CA ILE A 209 28.81 42.56 15.03
C ILE A 209 30.23 42.87 15.49
N SER A 210 30.80 44.01 15.09
CA SER A 210 32.16 44.39 15.47
C SER A 210 32.34 44.59 16.97
N ASN A 211 31.25 44.86 17.69
CA ASN A 211 31.27 45.18 19.12
C ASN A 211 30.57 44.12 19.98
N GLN A 212 30.20 42.95 19.45
CA GLN A 212 29.46 41.93 20.22
C GLN A 212 28.23 42.52 20.94
N LEU A 213 27.53 43.41 20.24
CA LEU A 213 26.26 43.98 20.68
C LEU A 213 25.15 43.45 19.79
N PHE A 214 23.91 43.60 20.23
CA PHE A 214 22.74 43.43 19.39
C PHE A 214 21.73 44.54 19.69
N TYR A 215 20.82 44.77 18.76
CA TYR A 215 19.69 45.66 18.99
C TYR A 215 18.37 44.92 18.82
N LYS A 216 17.37 45.39 19.56
CA LYS A 216 15.97 44.97 19.41
C LYS A 216 15.12 46.18 19.11
N VAL A 217 14.26 46.06 18.11
CA VAL A 217 13.23 47.04 17.78
C VAL A 217 12.13 46.96 18.82
N LEU A 218 11.91 48.06 19.56
CA LEU A 218 10.83 48.18 20.55
C LEU A 218 9.56 48.75 19.89
N ASN A 219 9.73 49.71 19.00
CA ASN A 219 8.66 50.28 18.18
C ASN A 219 9.25 50.79 16.85
N GLU A 220 8.42 51.30 15.94
CA GLU A 220 8.83 51.76 14.60
C GLU A 220 10.00 52.75 14.60
N ARG A 221 10.21 53.49 15.70
CA ARG A 221 11.22 54.55 15.83
C ARG A 221 12.13 54.39 17.04
N THR A 222 12.12 53.27 17.75
CA THR A 222 12.90 53.10 18.97
C THR A 222 13.55 51.73 18.98
N ILE A 223 14.87 51.73 19.19
CA ILE A 223 15.65 50.53 19.40
C ILE A 223 16.23 50.52 20.82
N ILE A 224 16.47 49.31 21.33
CA ILE A 224 17.31 49.10 22.51
C ILE A 224 18.56 48.34 22.10
N VAL A 225 19.73 48.81 22.56
CA VAL A 225 21.03 48.19 22.31
C VAL A 225 21.53 47.53 23.59
N ALA A 226 21.93 46.26 23.48
CA ALA A 226 22.40 45.44 24.59
C ALA A 226 23.60 44.57 24.18
N ALA A 227 24.32 44.04 25.17
CA ALA A 227 25.41 43.10 24.94
C ALA A 227 24.90 41.78 24.35
N ASP A 228 25.60 41.25 23.35
CA ASP A 228 25.28 39.97 22.71
C ASP A 228 25.63 38.80 23.62
N SER A 229 24.70 38.49 24.53
CA SER A 229 24.79 37.38 25.46
C SER A 229 23.48 36.60 25.49
N SER A 230 23.54 35.30 25.80
CA SER A 230 22.36 34.45 25.92
C SER A 230 21.33 34.99 26.92
N GLN A 231 21.80 35.59 28.02
CA GLN A 231 20.94 36.18 29.04
C GLN A 231 20.19 37.41 28.50
N LYS A 232 20.88 38.34 27.84
CA LYS A 232 20.25 39.56 27.29
C LYS A 232 19.36 39.27 26.09
N ARG A 233 19.74 38.34 25.22
CA ARG A 233 18.87 37.91 24.12
C ARG A 233 17.60 37.25 24.65
N THR A 234 17.67 36.40 25.68
CA THR A 234 16.46 35.84 26.30
C THR A 234 15.57 36.90 26.96
N GLN A 235 16.15 38.00 27.45
CA GLN A 235 15.42 39.11 28.07
C GLN A 235 14.70 40.01 27.03
N TYR A 236 15.32 40.27 25.88
CA TYR A 236 14.82 41.25 24.90
C TYR A 236 14.26 40.65 23.61
N GLU A 237 14.66 39.43 23.23
CA GLU A 237 14.10 38.77 22.04
C GLU A 237 12.78 38.06 22.39
N ASP A 238 11.77 38.33 21.58
CA ASP A 238 10.48 37.69 21.71
C ASP A 238 10.57 36.24 21.26
N GLN A 239 10.16 35.33 22.14
CA GLN A 239 9.95 33.93 21.79
C GLN A 239 8.48 33.71 21.50
N VAL A 240 8.21 33.08 20.35
CA VAL A 240 6.86 32.68 19.97
C VAL A 240 6.68 31.19 20.24
N ILE A 241 5.50 30.83 20.74
CA ILE A 241 5.08 29.44 20.91
C ILE A 241 4.11 29.13 19.78
N ARG A 242 4.44 28.11 18.98
CA ARG A 242 3.56 27.60 17.93
C ARG A 242 3.44 26.09 18.02
N THR A 243 2.20 25.62 17.92
CA THR A 243 1.88 24.19 17.85
C THR A 243 1.55 23.83 16.41
N PHE A 244 2.26 22.84 15.89
CA PHE A 244 2.08 22.28 14.56
C PHE A 244 1.42 20.91 14.66
N PHE A 245 0.39 20.69 13.85
CA PHE A 245 -0.28 19.40 13.75
C PHE A 245 0.36 18.60 12.62
N ILE A 246 0.71 17.35 12.89
CA ILE A 246 1.38 16.47 11.93
C ILE A 246 0.35 15.43 11.44
N SER A 247 0.25 15.23 10.13
CA SER A 247 -0.81 14.41 9.52
C SER A 247 -0.33 13.02 9.08
N ASN A 248 0.85 12.96 8.45
CA ASN A 248 1.38 11.76 7.81
C ASN A 248 2.57 11.15 8.57
N ALA A 249 3.33 11.98 9.30
CA ALA A 249 4.49 11.53 10.06
C ALA A 249 4.23 11.47 11.59
N ASP A 250 5.17 10.87 12.32
CA ASP A 250 5.12 10.80 13.78
C ASP A 250 5.77 12.04 14.43
N ALA A 251 5.09 12.64 15.41
CA ALA A 251 5.55 13.84 16.08
C ALA A 251 6.89 13.67 16.81
N THR A 252 7.21 12.47 17.34
CA THR A 252 8.49 12.22 18.02
C THR A 252 9.66 12.09 17.05
N GLU A 253 9.43 11.49 15.88
CA GLU A 253 10.41 11.45 14.79
C GLU A 253 10.71 12.87 14.28
N MET A 254 9.66 13.68 14.08
CA MET A 254 9.78 15.09 13.69
C MET A 254 10.49 15.94 14.74
N GLN A 255 10.22 15.74 16.04
CA GLN A 255 10.97 16.41 17.11
C GLN A 255 12.47 16.09 17.02
N THR A 256 12.81 14.83 16.78
CA THR A 256 14.22 14.38 16.70
C THR A 256 14.93 15.01 15.51
N LEU A 257 14.26 15.03 14.35
CA LEU A 257 14.74 15.70 13.14
C LEU A 257 14.98 17.20 13.38
N LEU A 258 13.98 17.92 13.91
CA LEU A 258 14.09 19.35 14.18
C LEU A 258 15.17 19.68 15.21
N THR A 259 15.32 18.83 16.24
CA THR A 259 16.36 19.01 17.26
C THR A 259 17.75 18.86 16.65
N GLY A 260 17.94 17.90 15.73
CA GLY A 260 19.21 17.70 15.04
C GLY A 260 19.56 18.79 14.03
N LEU A 261 18.58 19.33 13.30
CA LEU A 261 18.80 20.33 12.26
C LEU A 261 18.89 21.76 12.79
N ILE A 262 18.07 22.11 13.77
CA ILE A 262 17.93 23.51 14.23
C ILE A 262 18.93 23.82 15.34
N ARG A 263 19.35 22.85 16.16
CA ARG A 263 20.35 23.11 17.23
C ARG A 263 21.75 23.30 16.64
N VAL A 264 22.06 24.52 16.23
CA VAL A 264 23.43 24.93 15.88
C VAL A 264 24.18 25.32 17.16
N ALA A 265 25.38 24.76 17.34
CA ALA A 265 26.29 25.16 18.41
C ALA A 265 26.66 26.64 18.24
N GLY A 266 26.30 27.48 19.21
CA GLY A 266 26.52 28.93 19.16
C GLY A 266 25.24 29.79 19.08
N MET A 267 24.05 29.19 18.94
CA MET A 267 22.81 29.97 19.10
C MET A 267 22.63 30.42 20.55
N ALA A 268 22.40 31.72 20.73
CA ALA A 268 22.19 32.33 22.04
C ALA A 268 20.87 31.89 22.72
N ILE A 269 19.84 31.60 21.94
CA ILE A 269 18.56 31.05 22.40
C ILE A 269 18.37 29.69 21.77
N GLN A 270 18.34 28.64 22.60
CA GLN A 270 18.05 27.29 22.11
C GLN A 270 16.54 27.10 21.97
N PRO A 271 16.06 26.60 20.82
CA PRO A 271 14.66 26.27 20.65
C PRO A 271 14.26 25.13 21.59
N GLN A 272 13.11 25.27 22.24
CA GLN A 272 12.47 24.19 22.97
C GLN A 272 11.42 23.55 22.08
N ILE A 273 11.59 22.26 21.79
CA ILE A 273 10.71 21.49 20.90
C ILE A 273 10.15 20.34 21.73
N ILE A 274 8.83 20.25 21.79
CA ILE A 274 8.11 19.25 22.59
C ILE A 274 7.08 18.59 21.69
N ALA A 275 7.21 17.27 21.48
CA ALA A 275 6.18 16.47 20.82
C ALA A 275 5.13 16.00 21.84
N ASN A 276 3.87 16.04 21.42
CA ASN A 276 2.76 15.37 22.09
C ASN A 276 2.28 14.23 21.19
N LYS A 277 2.50 12.99 21.66
CA LYS A 277 2.13 11.77 20.93
C LYS A 277 0.62 11.57 20.85
N THR A 278 -0.14 11.96 21.88
CA THR A 278 -1.59 11.75 21.94
C THR A 278 -2.32 12.57 20.88
N ALA A 279 -1.89 13.81 20.66
CA ALA A 279 -2.50 14.72 19.68
C ALA A 279 -1.73 14.76 18.34
N ASN A 280 -0.64 13.99 18.20
CA ASN A 280 0.33 14.07 17.11
C ASN A 280 0.73 15.51 16.74
N THR A 281 1.11 16.30 17.75
CA THR A 281 1.50 17.70 17.56
C THR A 281 2.93 17.96 18.02
N VAL A 282 3.62 18.88 17.34
CA VAL A 282 4.92 19.41 17.77
C VAL A 282 4.74 20.86 18.21
N THR A 283 4.99 21.15 19.48
CA THR A 283 4.99 22.51 20.01
C THR A 283 6.43 23.03 20.06
N ILE A 284 6.66 24.18 19.43
CA ILE A 284 7.96 24.83 19.31
C ILE A 284 7.90 26.18 20.00
N ARG A 285 8.83 26.41 20.93
CA ARG A 285 9.11 27.71 21.53
C ARG A 285 10.48 28.17 21.06
N ALA A 286 10.52 29.18 20.20
CA ALA A 286 11.75 29.75 19.65
C ALA A 286 11.52 31.19 19.16
N THR A 287 12.56 31.83 18.62
CA THR A 287 12.43 33.15 17.95
C THR A 287 11.64 33.01 16.64
N GLY A 288 11.00 34.09 16.20
CA GLY A 288 10.15 34.12 14.99
C GLY A 288 10.80 33.46 13.76
N PRO A 289 12.02 33.87 13.34
CA PRO A 289 12.70 33.27 12.19
C PRO A 289 12.95 31.77 12.33
N VAL A 290 13.31 31.30 13.53
CA VAL A 290 13.56 29.88 13.79
C VAL A 290 12.28 29.06 13.66
N VAL A 291 11.15 29.59 14.15
CA VAL A 291 9.85 28.90 14.01
C VAL A 291 9.39 28.84 12.55
N GLN A 292 9.66 29.87 11.74
CA GLN A 292 9.35 29.82 10.31
C GLN A 292 10.19 28.78 9.54
N ILE A 293 11.46 28.62 9.91
CA ILE A 293 12.32 27.56 9.35
C ILE A 293 11.80 26.18 9.78
N ALA A 294 11.44 26.03 11.05
CA ALA A 294 10.87 24.78 11.57
C ALA A 294 9.56 24.42 10.84
N GLU A 295 8.69 25.40 10.58
CA GLU A 295 7.46 25.22 9.79
C GLU A 295 7.77 24.64 8.40
N ARG A 296 8.73 25.22 7.67
CA ARG A 296 9.13 24.72 6.34
C ARG A 296 9.70 23.30 6.39
N ILE A 297 10.49 22.98 7.42
CA ILE A 297 11.05 21.63 7.61
C ILE A 297 9.92 20.63 7.88
N LEU A 298 8.97 20.98 8.76
CA LEU A 298 7.82 20.12 9.05
C LEU A 298 6.98 19.87 7.79
N GLU A 299 6.62 20.92 7.05
CA GLU A 299 5.85 20.80 5.81
C GLU A 299 6.56 19.96 4.74
N ALA A 300 7.89 20.08 4.64
CA ALA A 300 8.67 19.31 3.67
C ALA A 300 8.69 17.80 3.99
N ASN A 301 8.61 17.43 5.28
CA ASN A 301 8.73 16.05 5.74
C ASN A 301 7.38 15.40 6.10
N ASP A 302 6.30 16.16 6.32
CA ASP A 302 4.95 15.63 6.59
C ASP A 302 4.25 15.17 5.31
N LYS A 303 4.88 14.24 4.57
CA LYS A 303 4.36 13.68 3.33
C LYS A 303 3.86 12.25 3.53
N PRO A 304 2.83 11.81 2.76
CA PRO A 304 2.37 10.43 2.81
C PRO A 304 3.50 9.50 2.38
N ARG A 305 3.72 8.43 3.15
CA ARG A 305 4.69 7.38 2.83
C ARG A 305 4.12 6.49 1.73
N ALA A 306 4.98 5.99 0.84
CA ALA A 306 4.54 5.03 -0.17
C ALA A 306 4.11 3.71 0.50
N GLU A 307 3.03 3.11 0.00
CA GLU A 307 2.61 1.76 0.39
C GLU A 307 2.99 0.77 -0.71
N VAL A 308 3.51 -0.38 -0.30
CA VAL A 308 3.86 -1.49 -1.20
C VAL A 308 3.06 -2.72 -0.79
N VAL A 309 2.43 -3.35 -1.78
CA VAL A 309 1.78 -4.65 -1.63
C VAL A 309 2.66 -5.70 -2.30
N VAL A 310 3.06 -6.71 -1.53
CA VAL A 310 3.88 -7.84 -1.96
C VAL A 310 3.01 -9.09 -1.93
N ASP A 311 2.71 -9.62 -3.11
CA ASP A 311 1.98 -10.88 -3.26
C ASP A 311 2.98 -12.04 -3.32
N VAL A 312 2.91 -12.95 -2.35
CA VAL A 312 3.76 -14.13 -2.32
C VAL A 312 2.91 -15.33 -2.72
N THR A 313 3.34 -16.08 -3.73
CA THR A 313 2.68 -17.33 -4.13
C THR A 313 3.65 -18.48 -3.92
N ILE A 314 3.29 -19.42 -3.05
CA ILE A 314 4.11 -20.60 -2.77
C ILE A 314 3.49 -21.82 -3.43
N LEU A 315 4.27 -22.45 -4.30
CA LEU A 315 3.89 -23.62 -5.07
C LEU A 315 4.78 -24.79 -4.64
N GLU A 316 4.19 -25.84 -4.08
CA GLU A 316 4.90 -27.10 -3.89
C GLU A 316 4.66 -27.99 -5.10
N VAL A 317 5.75 -28.28 -5.82
CA VAL A 317 5.73 -29.14 -6.99
C VAL A 317 6.38 -30.46 -6.63
N SER A 318 5.58 -31.44 -6.19
CA SER A 318 5.99 -32.85 -6.13
C SER A 318 5.40 -33.63 -7.29
N ARG A 319 6.25 -34.28 -8.09
CA ARG A 319 5.84 -35.19 -9.15
C ARG A 319 6.44 -36.56 -8.88
N GLU A 320 5.59 -37.50 -8.51
CA GLU A 320 5.98 -38.89 -8.31
C GLU A 320 5.26 -39.75 -9.35
N ARG A 321 6.04 -40.36 -10.26
CA ARG A 321 5.53 -41.27 -11.28
C ARG A 321 6.12 -42.64 -11.03
N ALA A 322 5.30 -43.55 -10.50
CA ALA A 322 5.68 -44.94 -10.30
C ALA A 322 5.03 -45.79 -11.40
N LYS A 323 5.87 -46.46 -12.19
CA LYS A 323 5.44 -47.49 -13.14
C LYS A 323 6.18 -48.78 -12.82
N ARG A 324 5.44 -49.81 -12.41
CA ARG A 324 6.01 -51.13 -12.15
C ARG A 324 5.31 -52.15 -13.04
N TYR A 325 6.07 -52.66 -14.01
CA TYR A 325 5.69 -53.76 -14.89
C TYR A 325 6.57 -54.94 -14.52
N GLY A 326 5.97 -56.04 -14.09
CA GLY A 326 6.72 -57.22 -13.69
C GLY A 326 5.85 -58.48 -13.73
N LEU A 327 6.46 -59.55 -14.21
CA LEU A 327 5.92 -60.90 -14.13
C LEU A 327 6.55 -61.55 -12.91
N ASP A 328 5.77 -61.75 -11.85
CA ASP A 328 6.23 -62.50 -10.69
C ASP A 328 5.91 -63.97 -10.92
N LEU A 329 6.94 -64.74 -11.24
CA LEU A 329 6.82 -66.14 -11.56
C LEU A 329 7.01 -66.93 -10.27
N GLY A 330 5.99 -67.69 -9.89
CA GLY A 330 6.11 -68.64 -8.77
C GLY A 330 7.31 -69.57 -8.99
N SER A 331 7.88 -70.08 -7.91
CA SER A 331 9.05 -70.98 -7.97
C SER A 331 8.84 -72.09 -8.99
N TYR A 332 9.75 -72.22 -9.96
CA TYR A 332 9.71 -73.17 -11.09
C TYR A 332 9.91 -74.63 -10.67
N SER A 333 9.12 -75.12 -9.73
CA SER A 333 9.11 -76.51 -9.29
C SER A 333 7.78 -77.13 -9.67
N ALA A 334 7.80 -78.09 -10.60
CA ALA A 334 6.68 -78.98 -10.81
C ALA A 334 6.73 -80.07 -9.74
N ALA A 335 5.67 -80.18 -8.93
CA ALA A 335 5.58 -81.16 -7.86
C ALA A 335 4.48 -82.17 -8.18
N LEU A 336 4.79 -83.46 -8.03
CA LEU A 336 3.80 -84.52 -8.02
C LEU A 336 3.26 -84.66 -6.60
N ASN A 337 1.99 -84.35 -6.42
CA ASN A 337 1.30 -84.44 -5.15
C ASN A 337 0.37 -85.65 -5.16
N PHE A 338 0.47 -86.49 -4.15
CA PHE A 338 -0.45 -87.59 -3.94
C PHE A 338 -1.52 -87.17 -2.92
N SER A 339 -2.80 -87.25 -3.30
CA SER A 339 -3.92 -86.98 -2.40
C SER A 339 -5.13 -87.82 -2.81
N PRO A 340 -5.39 -88.95 -2.12
CA PRO A 340 -6.45 -89.89 -2.50
C PRO A 340 -7.86 -89.46 -2.07
N GLU A 341 -7.97 -88.44 -1.23
CA GLU A 341 -9.26 -88.01 -0.65
C GLU A 341 -9.88 -86.81 -1.38
N ALA A 342 -9.06 -85.86 -1.83
CA ALA A 342 -9.53 -84.65 -2.51
C ALA A 342 -8.41 -84.00 -3.34
N ALA A 343 -8.79 -83.22 -4.35
CA ALA A 343 -7.83 -82.44 -5.12
C ALA A 343 -7.11 -81.40 -4.23
N PRO A 344 -5.77 -81.28 -4.32
CA PRO A 344 -5.01 -80.33 -3.50
C PRO A 344 -5.31 -78.88 -3.90
N ALA A 345 -5.75 -78.07 -2.94
CA ALA A 345 -5.88 -76.62 -3.07
C ALA A 345 -4.63 -75.90 -2.52
N ALA A 346 -4.52 -74.58 -2.70
CA ALA A 346 -3.39 -73.80 -2.19
C ALA A 346 -3.16 -73.96 -0.68
N ASP A 347 -4.23 -74.28 0.07
CA ASP A 347 -4.20 -74.63 1.50
C ASP A 347 -4.53 -76.13 1.72
N ALA A 348 -3.82 -77.03 1.04
CA ALA A 348 -4.06 -78.47 1.13
C ALA A 348 -3.92 -78.99 2.57
N LYS A 349 -4.95 -79.66 3.08
CA LYS A 349 -4.93 -80.32 4.40
C LYS A 349 -4.26 -81.71 4.29
N PRO A 350 -3.58 -82.19 5.33
CA PRO A 350 -3.06 -83.57 5.34
C PRO A 350 -4.19 -84.58 5.19
N PHE A 351 -3.97 -85.63 4.39
CA PHE A 351 -4.93 -86.73 4.23
C PHE A 351 -4.66 -87.87 5.22
N ASN A 352 -5.64 -88.75 5.44
CA ASN A 352 -5.52 -89.87 6.38
C ASN A 352 -4.73 -91.02 5.75
N LEU A 353 -3.70 -91.56 6.41
CA LEU A 353 -2.90 -92.66 5.83
C LEU A 353 -3.69 -93.98 5.66
N ASN A 354 -4.80 -94.16 6.37
CA ASN A 354 -5.63 -95.36 6.24
C ASN A 354 -6.36 -95.43 4.89
N THR A 355 -6.52 -94.33 4.14
CA THR A 355 -7.16 -94.37 2.81
C THR A 355 -6.29 -95.07 1.77
N ILE A 356 -4.98 -95.21 1.98
CA ILE A 356 -4.10 -96.01 1.12
C ILE A 356 -4.50 -97.49 1.15
N SER A 357 -5.03 -97.98 2.28
CA SER A 357 -5.47 -99.37 2.41
C SER A 357 -6.74 -99.71 1.60
N GLN A 358 -7.46 -98.69 1.11
CA GLN A 358 -8.66 -98.85 0.28
C GLN A 358 -8.32 -98.94 -1.22
N GLY A 359 -7.02 -98.90 -1.55
CA GLY A 359 -6.49 -98.95 -2.92
C GLY A 359 -6.00 -97.58 -3.38
N VAL A 360 -4.96 -97.60 -4.22
CA VAL A 360 -4.40 -96.40 -4.85
C VAL A 360 -4.77 -96.41 -6.33
N SER A 361 -5.38 -95.33 -6.80
CA SER A 361 -5.79 -95.14 -8.19
C SER A 361 -4.89 -94.12 -8.88
N THR A 362 -4.84 -94.18 -10.22
CA THR A 362 -4.15 -93.17 -11.03
C THR A 362 -4.81 -91.78 -10.92
N ALA A 363 -6.04 -91.70 -10.39
CA ALA A 363 -6.73 -90.45 -10.13
C ALA A 363 -6.22 -89.70 -8.88
N ASP A 364 -5.38 -90.34 -8.05
CA ASP A 364 -4.93 -89.80 -6.76
C ASP A 364 -3.64 -88.95 -6.88
N PHE A 365 -3.06 -88.86 -8.08
CA PHE A 365 -1.82 -88.14 -8.35
C PHE A 365 -2.08 -86.85 -9.14
N TYR A 366 -1.60 -85.74 -8.61
CA TYR A 366 -1.79 -84.40 -9.17
C TYR A 366 -0.46 -83.76 -9.51
N LEU A 367 -0.40 -83.09 -10.66
CA LEU A 367 0.74 -82.29 -11.06
C LEU A 367 0.47 -80.82 -10.71
N SER A 368 1.22 -80.28 -9.75
CA SER A 368 1.20 -78.85 -9.46
C SER A 368 2.08 -78.12 -10.46
N VAL A 369 1.49 -77.16 -11.18
CA VAL A 369 2.19 -76.27 -12.10
C VAL A 369 2.35 -74.89 -11.47
N PRO A 370 3.51 -74.25 -11.58
CA PRO A 370 3.73 -72.94 -11.00
C PRO A 370 2.82 -71.90 -11.66
N SER A 371 2.30 -70.98 -10.84
CA SER A 371 1.47 -69.87 -11.31
C SER A 371 2.33 -68.64 -11.62
N ALA A 372 1.89 -67.85 -12.58
CA ALA A 372 2.48 -66.56 -12.90
C ALA A 372 1.50 -65.46 -12.50
N VAL A 373 1.95 -64.50 -11.69
CA VAL A 373 1.14 -63.34 -11.30
C VAL A 373 1.69 -62.11 -12.00
N VAL A 374 0.89 -61.53 -12.88
CA VAL A 374 1.25 -60.28 -13.55
C VAL A 374 0.79 -59.11 -12.68
N ARG A 375 1.72 -58.25 -12.25
CA ARG A 375 1.40 -57.05 -11.49
C ARG A 375 1.61 -55.82 -12.37
N PHE A 376 0.53 -55.07 -12.56
CA PHE A 376 0.53 -53.79 -13.26
C PHE A 376 0.19 -52.70 -12.25
N LEU A 377 1.13 -51.78 -12.00
CA LEU A 377 0.88 -50.61 -11.16
C LEU A 377 1.40 -49.35 -11.87
N GLU A 378 0.50 -48.40 -12.12
CA GLU A 378 0.80 -47.04 -12.56
C GLU A 378 0.19 -46.06 -11.56
N THR A 379 1.03 -45.26 -10.90
CA THR A 379 0.63 -44.22 -9.97
C THR A 379 1.17 -42.88 -10.46
N ASP A 380 0.29 -41.87 -10.53
CA ASP A 380 0.62 -40.48 -10.88
C ASP A 380 0.04 -39.56 -9.81
N SER A 381 0.91 -38.80 -9.13
CA SER A 381 0.52 -37.84 -8.08
C SER A 381 0.78 -36.42 -8.55
N GLN A 382 -0.19 -35.52 -8.31
CA GLN A 382 -0.14 -34.12 -8.77
C GLN A 382 -0.04 -33.11 -7.61
N THR A 383 0.50 -31.95 -7.95
CA THR A 383 0.94 -30.87 -7.08
C THR A 383 -0.20 -30.00 -6.55
N LYS A 384 -0.06 -29.40 -5.36
CA LYS A 384 -1.06 -28.50 -4.76
C LYS A 384 -0.43 -27.17 -4.33
N VAL A 385 -1.13 -26.07 -4.64
CA VAL A 385 -0.75 -24.71 -4.18
C VAL A 385 -0.86 -24.66 -2.65
N LEU A 386 0.22 -24.28 -1.97
CA LEU A 386 0.26 -24.26 -0.51
C LEU A 386 -0.36 -22.99 0.08
N ALA A 387 0.02 -21.81 -0.43
CA ALA A 387 -0.47 -20.54 0.10
C ALA A 387 -0.27 -19.35 -0.86
N LYS A 388 -1.16 -18.35 -0.74
CA LYS A 388 -1.05 -17.04 -1.38
C LYS A 388 -1.23 -15.91 -0.35
N PRO A 389 -0.27 -15.68 0.55
CA PRO A 389 -0.36 -14.54 1.46
C PRO A 389 -0.04 -13.24 0.72
N ASN A 390 -0.81 -12.19 1.04
CA ASN A 390 -0.55 -10.83 0.58
C ASN A 390 -0.01 -10.02 1.76
N LEU A 391 1.12 -9.35 1.57
CA LEU A 391 1.72 -8.47 2.56
C LEU A 391 1.59 -7.03 2.11
N ARG A 392 1.12 -6.15 3.00
CA ARG A 392 1.13 -4.70 2.78
C ARG A 392 2.07 -4.07 3.79
N GLY A 393 2.96 -3.21 3.33
CA GLY A 393 3.84 -2.43 4.19
C GLY A 393 4.03 -1.02 3.68
N THR A 394 4.43 -0.13 4.58
CA THR A 394 4.83 1.23 4.26
C THR A 394 6.33 1.29 4.00
N GLU A 395 6.76 2.25 3.19
CA GLU A 395 8.16 2.52 2.89
C GLU A 395 9.05 2.60 4.15
N GLY A 396 10.18 1.90 4.12
CA GLY A 396 11.18 1.88 5.20
C GLY A 396 10.85 0.96 6.38
N GLN A 397 9.68 0.33 6.43
CA GLN A 397 9.35 -0.66 7.47
C GLN A 397 9.75 -2.08 7.04
N LYS A 398 10.31 -2.85 7.98
CA LYS A 398 10.66 -4.26 7.76
C LYS A 398 9.40 -5.10 7.72
N LEU A 399 9.11 -5.70 6.56
CA LEU A 399 8.09 -6.74 6.42
C LEU A 399 8.70 -8.11 6.69
N THR A 400 8.09 -8.88 7.59
CA THR A 400 8.49 -10.27 7.88
C THR A 400 7.31 -11.20 7.69
N LEU A 401 7.50 -12.23 6.87
CA LEU A 401 6.55 -13.32 6.67
C LEU A 401 7.16 -14.60 7.22
N ASN A 402 6.59 -15.14 8.29
CA ASN A 402 6.99 -16.43 8.84
C ASN A 402 5.98 -17.49 8.42
N LEU A 403 6.39 -18.42 7.55
CA LEU A 403 5.58 -19.57 7.13
C LEU A 403 6.30 -20.87 7.53
N GLY A 404 5.57 -21.73 8.22
CA GLY A 404 6.07 -23.03 8.68
C GLY A 404 5.12 -23.64 9.70
N GLU A 405 5.43 -24.86 10.12
CA GLU A 405 4.73 -25.55 11.19
C GLU A 405 5.63 -25.57 12.43
N GLU A 406 5.09 -25.18 13.59
CA GLU A 406 5.82 -25.30 14.85
C GLU A 406 5.66 -26.73 15.38
N VAL A 407 6.67 -27.57 15.15
CA VAL A 407 6.65 -28.98 15.62
C VAL A 407 7.29 -29.05 17.00
N PRO A 408 6.54 -29.38 18.07
CA PRO A 408 7.13 -29.54 19.39
C PRO A 408 7.97 -30.82 19.44
N VAL A 409 9.26 -30.68 19.74
CA VAL A 409 10.12 -31.84 20.00
C VAL A 409 10.14 -32.10 21.51
N PRO A 410 9.59 -33.24 21.97
CA PRO A 410 9.66 -33.58 23.39
C PRO A 410 11.12 -33.89 23.74
N SER A 411 11.73 -33.02 24.54
CA SER A 411 13.04 -33.30 25.13
C SER A 411 12.86 -33.81 26.56
N THR A 412 13.38 -35.00 26.82
CA THR A 412 13.42 -35.59 28.16
C THR A 412 14.82 -35.37 28.72
N THR A 413 14.98 -34.40 29.60
CA THR A 413 16.22 -34.22 30.35
C THR A 413 16.15 -35.08 31.60
N PHE A 414 17.02 -36.10 31.68
CA PHE A 414 17.22 -36.85 32.91
C PHE A 414 18.22 -36.12 33.79
N THR A 415 17.76 -35.59 34.92
CA THR A 415 18.65 -35.09 35.97
C THR A 415 19.03 -36.27 36.85
N PRO A 416 20.28 -36.77 36.82
CA PRO A 416 20.70 -37.80 37.76
C PRO A 416 20.66 -37.20 39.17
N ILE A 417 19.85 -37.81 40.04
CA ILE A 417 19.85 -37.46 41.46
C ILE A 417 21.16 -37.99 42.03
N SER A 418 21.94 -37.10 42.64
CA SER A 418 23.22 -37.38 43.27
C SER A 418 23.22 -38.67 44.10
N PRO A 419 24.22 -39.55 44.00
CA PRO A 419 24.26 -40.83 44.69
C PRO A 419 24.52 -40.61 46.18
N GLY A 420 23.46 -40.49 46.99
CA GLY A 420 23.63 -40.25 48.42
C GLY A 420 22.44 -40.48 49.34
N ARG A 421 21.29 -41.01 48.87
CA ARG A 421 20.16 -41.28 49.77
C ARG A 421 19.29 -42.45 49.33
N TRP A 422 19.26 -43.51 50.13
CA TRP A 422 18.38 -44.66 49.97
C TRP A 422 16.97 -44.29 50.50
N GLY A 423 16.00 -44.28 49.58
CA GLY A 423 14.56 -44.12 49.83
C GLY A 423 13.80 -44.24 48.51
N PRO A 424 12.54 -44.71 48.49
CA PRO A 424 11.84 -44.98 47.24
C PRO A 424 11.55 -43.64 46.54
N THR A 425 12.29 -43.34 45.49
CA THR A 425 12.24 -42.04 44.82
C THR A 425 11.45 -42.16 43.52
N LEU A 426 10.29 -41.51 43.50
CA LEU A 426 9.54 -41.23 42.28
C LEU A 426 10.42 -40.36 41.36
N SER A 427 10.83 -40.93 40.22
CA SER A 427 11.43 -40.18 39.12
C SER A 427 10.41 -39.15 38.62
N SER A 428 10.68 -37.85 38.82
CA SER A 428 9.88 -36.80 38.20
C SER A 428 10.32 -36.63 36.75
N ARG A 429 9.46 -37.03 35.82
CA ARG A 429 9.59 -36.67 34.40
C ARG A 429 9.08 -35.24 34.25
N SER A 430 9.96 -34.29 33.94
CA SER A 430 9.54 -32.99 33.42
C SER A 430 9.81 -32.99 31.91
N ALA A 431 8.76 -32.72 31.12
CA ALA A 431 8.88 -32.53 29.69
C ALA A 431 8.93 -31.02 29.44
N THR A 432 10.06 -30.53 28.94
CA THR A 432 10.14 -29.16 28.42
C THR A 432 10.13 -29.26 26.90
N ALA A 433 9.06 -28.74 26.28
CA ALA A 433 8.99 -28.62 24.83
C ALA A 433 9.90 -27.46 24.41
N ARG A 434 10.88 -27.74 23.56
CA ARG A 434 11.68 -26.69 22.90
C ARG A 434 11.19 -26.64 21.46
N SER A 435 10.59 -25.54 21.04
CA SER A 435 10.17 -25.40 19.66
C SER A 435 11.37 -25.13 18.76
N VAL A 436 11.43 -25.84 17.65
CA VAL A 436 12.43 -25.65 16.61
C VAL A 436 11.67 -25.20 15.37
N SER A 437 11.90 -23.97 14.93
CA SER A 437 11.39 -23.46 13.66
C SER A 437 12.17 -24.14 12.53
N MET A 438 11.53 -25.04 11.79
CA MET A 438 12.06 -25.56 10.53
C MET A 438 11.50 -24.71 9.38
N SER A 439 12.35 -23.91 8.75
CA SER A 439 12.05 -23.34 7.43
C SER A 439 12.20 -24.46 6.40
N ARG A 440 11.12 -24.84 5.70
CA ARG A 440 11.20 -25.72 4.54
C ARG A 440 11.69 -24.97 3.31
#